data_AF-A0A940FNG5-F1
#
_entry.id   AF-A0A940FNG5-F1
#
_cell.length_a   1.000
_cell.length_b   1.000
_cell.length_c   1.000
_cell.angle_alpha   90.00
_cell.angle_beta   90.00
_cell.angle_gamma   90.00
#
_symmetry.space_group_name_H-M   'P 1'
#
loop_
_entity.id
_entity.type
_entity.pdbx_description
1 polymer ?
#
loop_
_entity_poly.entity_id
_entity_poly.type
_entity_poly.pdbx_seq_one_letter_code
_entity_poly.pdbx_strand_id
1 'polypeptide(L)'
;MLNQNGAPQMPEFFVGKTITGERIARFIQTKHALLSNALGKPDTKFIWYSRNHVAQWLSEIDRAGGDGMRVYFGAQGEQEAYPGQLCLLMVLTMADPLTGGHTNITVEDAPDFIDRQLTPEEVEAIHRDFNTGSPCPPLCDGKEPIFP
;
A
#
# COMPACT_ATOMS: atom_id res chain seq x y z
N MET A 1 11.96 14.68 26.77
CA MET A 1 11.45 15.99 27.22
C MET A 1 10.35 16.40 26.26
N LEU A 2 9.11 16.56 26.75
CA LEU A 2 7.96 16.98 25.92
C LEU A 2 8.10 18.48 25.58
N ASN A 3 7.75 18.88 24.36
CA ASN A 3 7.68 20.28 23.97
C ASN A 3 6.71 21.04 24.88
N GLN A 4 7.10 22.25 25.31
CA GLN A 4 6.45 23.03 26.38
C GLN A 4 4.99 23.45 26.12
N ASN A 5 4.39 23.09 24.97
CA ASN A 5 3.05 23.51 24.57
C ASN A 5 2.02 22.37 24.58
N GLY A 6 2.37 21.17 25.05
CA GLY A 6 1.45 20.03 25.11
C GLY A 6 1.00 19.48 23.74
N ALA A 7 1.65 19.92 22.65
CA ALA A 7 1.36 19.41 21.32
C ALA A 7 1.78 17.93 21.21
N PRO A 8 0.97 17.07 20.56
CA PRO A 8 1.35 15.69 20.31
C PRO A 8 2.62 15.62 19.46
N GLN A 9 3.42 14.57 19.68
CA GLN A 9 4.58 14.31 18.84
C GLN A 9 4.13 14.01 17.41
N MET A 10 4.95 14.41 16.44
CA MET A 10 4.72 14.04 15.04
C MET A 10 4.78 12.51 14.90
N PRO A 11 3.96 11.91 14.03
CA PRO A 11 3.99 10.47 13.82
C PRO A 11 5.34 10.05 13.22
N GLU A 12 5.78 8.82 13.48
CA GLU A 12 7.02 8.28 12.92
C GLU A 12 7.00 8.19 11.39
N PHE A 13 5.80 8.10 10.80
CA PHE A 13 5.59 8.19 9.35
C PHE A 13 5.88 9.57 8.74
N PHE A 14 6.08 10.60 9.57
CA PHE A 14 6.32 11.96 9.08
C PHE A 14 7.68 12.06 8.37
N VAL A 15 7.63 12.50 7.12
CA VAL A 15 8.81 12.91 6.36
C VAL A 15 8.64 14.38 5.96
N GLY A 16 9.66 15.20 6.24
CA GLY A 16 9.63 16.62 5.94
C GLY A 16 9.45 16.90 4.44
N LYS A 17 8.73 17.98 4.11
CA LYS A 17 8.33 18.36 2.74
C LYS A 17 9.48 18.30 1.73
N THR A 18 10.63 18.91 2.05
CA THR A 18 11.80 18.95 1.17
C THR A 18 12.30 17.56 0.80
N ILE A 19 12.50 16.71 1.82
CA ILE A 19 12.98 15.34 1.63
C ILE A 19 11.95 14.49 0.86
N THR A 20 10.66 14.70 1.12
CA THR A 20 9.57 14.06 0.37
C THR A 20 9.65 14.42 -1.11
N GLY A 21 9.73 15.71 -1.45
CA GLY A 21 9.84 16.19 -2.84
C GLY A 21 11.07 15.64 -3.56
N GLU A 22 12.24 15.71 -2.93
CA GLU A 22 13.50 15.18 -3.49
C GLU A 22 13.43 13.68 -3.79
N ARG A 23 12.85 12.89 -2.88
CA ARG A 23 12.73 11.43 -3.05
C ARG A 23 11.75 11.07 -4.17
N ILE A 24 10.63 11.78 -4.27
CA ILE A 24 9.64 11.58 -5.34
C ILE A 24 10.27 11.94 -6.69
N ALA A 25 10.91 13.12 -6.80
CA ALA A 25 11.57 13.54 -8.03
C ALA A 25 12.65 12.54 -8.47
N ARG A 26 13.47 12.06 -7.53
CA ARG A 26 14.51 11.05 -7.82
C ARG A 26 13.91 9.76 -8.35
N PHE A 27 12.82 9.26 -7.75
CA PHE A 27 12.16 8.04 -8.23
C PHE A 27 11.64 8.22 -9.67
N ILE A 28 10.94 9.32 -9.94
CA ILE A 28 10.38 9.64 -11.25
C ILE A 28 11.48 9.75 -12.31
N GLN A 29 12.58 10.45 -12.01
CA GLN A 29 13.68 10.69 -12.96
C GLN A 29 14.58 9.47 -13.18
N THR A 30 14.55 8.47 -12.30
CA THR A 30 15.45 7.30 -12.37
C THR A 30 14.68 6.00 -12.57
N LYS A 31 14.17 5.40 -11.49
CA LYS A 31 13.54 4.08 -11.51
C LYS A 31 12.30 4.05 -12.39
N HIS A 32 11.40 5.04 -12.26
CA HIS A 32 10.17 5.07 -13.05
C HIS A 32 10.45 5.12 -14.55
N ALA A 33 11.39 5.95 -14.99
CA ALA A 33 11.79 6.03 -16.38
C ALA A 33 12.36 4.70 -16.91
N LEU A 34 13.23 4.05 -16.13
CA LEU A 34 13.79 2.74 -16.49
C LEU A 34 12.72 1.65 -16.59
N LEU A 35 11.82 1.57 -15.60
CA LEU A 35 10.73 0.60 -15.56
C LEU A 35 9.75 0.84 -16.71
N SER A 36 9.37 2.09 -16.94
CA SER A 36 8.45 2.45 -18.02
C SER A 36 9.03 2.11 -19.40
N ASN A 37 10.33 2.34 -19.60
CA ASN A 37 11.02 1.98 -20.85
C ASN A 37 11.08 0.46 -21.04
N ALA A 38 11.35 -0.31 -19.98
CA ALA A 38 11.39 -1.76 -20.03
C ALA A 38 10.01 -2.38 -20.34
N LEU A 39 8.93 -1.79 -19.82
CA LEU A 39 7.56 -2.23 -20.07
C LEU A 39 7.00 -1.74 -21.41
N GLY A 40 7.66 -0.78 -22.07
CA GLY A 40 7.15 -0.12 -23.29
C GLY A 40 5.92 0.76 -23.03
N LYS A 41 5.60 1.06 -21.77
CA LYS A 41 4.46 1.88 -21.34
C LYS A 41 4.76 2.54 -19.98
N PRO A 42 4.09 3.65 -19.61
CA PRO A 42 4.28 4.26 -18.29
C PRO A 42 3.96 3.27 -17.15
N ASP A 43 4.91 3.11 -16.23
CA ASP A 43 4.73 2.33 -15.01
C ASP A 43 4.07 3.16 -13.89
N THR A 44 3.65 2.52 -12.80
CA THR A 44 2.99 3.20 -11.67
C THR A 44 3.97 4.04 -10.84
N LYS A 45 3.62 5.30 -10.57
CA LYS A 45 4.41 6.22 -9.76
C LYS A 45 4.03 6.19 -8.28
N PHE A 46 2.73 6.08 -8.02
CA PHE A 46 2.17 6.02 -6.68
C PHE A 46 0.83 5.28 -6.71
N ILE A 47 0.39 4.84 -5.53
CA ILE A 47 -0.94 4.30 -5.30
C ILE A 47 -1.61 5.15 -4.22
N TRP A 48 -2.77 5.72 -4.54
CA TRP A 48 -3.55 6.48 -3.58
C TRP A 48 -4.53 5.57 -2.82
N TYR A 49 -4.53 5.68 -1.49
CA TYR A 49 -5.52 5.01 -0.64
C TYR A 49 -6.36 6.05 0.09
N SER A 50 -7.68 5.84 0.11
CA SER A 50 -8.58 6.60 0.96
C SER A 50 -8.29 6.36 2.45
N ARG A 51 -8.72 7.30 3.31
CA ARG A 51 -8.75 7.11 4.77
C ARG A 51 -9.49 5.83 5.16
N ASN A 52 -10.55 5.48 4.44
CA ASN A 52 -11.36 4.31 4.74
C ASN A 52 -10.59 3.01 4.51
N HIS A 53 -9.77 2.93 3.45
CA HIS A 53 -8.90 1.77 3.23
C HIS A 53 -7.96 1.55 4.42
N VAL A 54 -7.34 2.62 4.93
CA VAL A 54 -6.45 2.53 6.09
C VAL A 54 -7.22 2.10 7.35
N ALA A 55 -8.40 2.66 7.58
CA ALA A 55 -9.23 2.31 8.75
C ALA A 55 -9.69 0.84 8.74
N GLN A 56 -10.12 0.35 7.57
CA GLN A 56 -10.49 -1.06 7.40
C GLN A 56 -9.29 -1.97 7.61
N TRP A 57 -8.12 -1.60 7.09
CA TRP A 57 -6.91 -2.37 7.27
C TRP A 57 -6.47 -2.45 8.75
N LEU A 58 -6.54 -1.34 9.49
CA LEU A 58 -6.30 -1.35 10.95
C LEU A 58 -7.25 -2.30 11.68
N SER A 59 -8.53 -2.32 11.30
CA SER A 59 -9.50 -3.26 11.87
C SER A 59 -9.15 -4.72 11.58
N GLU A 60 -8.54 -5.03 10.44
CA GLU A 60 -8.08 -6.39 10.13
C GLU A 60 -6.82 -6.75 10.90
N ILE A 61 -5.88 -5.81 11.12
CA ILE A 61 -4.71 -6.01 12.00
C ILE A 61 -5.20 -6.41 13.41
N ASP A 62 -6.11 -5.61 13.99
CA ASP A 62 -6.62 -5.85 15.35
C ASP A 62 -7.33 -7.21 15.45
N ARG A 63 -8.13 -7.56 14.43
CA ARG A 63 -8.89 -8.82 14.39
C ARG A 63 -7.97 -10.03 14.27
N ALA A 64 -6.93 -9.94 13.45
CA ALA A 64 -5.97 -11.01 13.25
C ALA A 64 -4.97 -11.15 14.41
N GLY A 65 -5.06 -10.31 15.44
CA GLY A 65 -4.06 -10.24 16.50
C GLY A 65 -2.69 -9.78 15.99
N GLY A 66 -2.67 -9.10 14.84
CA GLY A 66 -1.46 -8.61 14.22
C GLY A 66 -0.85 -7.44 14.97
N ASP A 67 0.42 -7.18 14.71
CA ASP A 67 1.20 -6.11 15.33
C ASP A 67 1.69 -5.05 14.35
N GLY A 68 1.39 -5.23 13.06
CA GLY A 68 1.88 -4.34 12.02
C GLY A 68 1.51 -4.77 10.61
N MET A 69 2.22 -4.17 9.65
CA MET A 69 2.08 -4.48 8.24
C MET A 69 3.45 -4.45 7.55
N ARG A 70 3.59 -5.32 6.56
CA ARG A 70 4.69 -5.29 5.59
C ARG A 70 4.13 -4.87 4.23
N VAL A 71 4.80 -3.92 3.59
CA VAL A 71 4.44 -3.44 2.26
C VAL A 71 5.49 -3.95 1.27
N TYR A 72 5.05 -4.78 0.32
CA TYR A 72 5.89 -5.27 -0.77
C TYR A 72 5.63 -4.48 -2.04
N PHE A 73 6.67 -4.37 -2.88
CA PHE A 73 6.52 -4.02 -4.29
C PHE A 73 6.26 -5.29 -5.08
N GLY A 74 5.18 -5.32 -5.85
CA GLY A 74 4.79 -6.43 -6.72
C GLY A 74 4.60 -5.97 -8.16
N ALA A 75 4.22 -6.89 -9.05
CA ALA A 75 3.81 -6.58 -10.41
C ALA A 75 2.48 -7.26 -10.69
N GLN A 76 1.61 -6.57 -11.42
CA GLN A 76 0.36 -7.13 -11.93
C GLN A 76 0.64 -8.29 -12.87
N GLY A 77 -0.12 -9.38 -12.75
CA GLY A 77 -0.07 -10.53 -13.63
C GLY A 77 -0.52 -10.23 -15.06
N GLU A 78 -0.18 -11.14 -15.98
CA GLU A 78 -0.42 -10.96 -17.42
C GLU A 78 -1.91 -10.90 -17.81
N GLN A 79 -2.79 -11.45 -16.96
CA GLN A 79 -4.23 -11.53 -17.22
C GLN A 79 -5.03 -10.42 -16.51
N GLU A 80 -4.36 -9.49 -15.83
CA GLU A 80 -5.00 -8.43 -15.06
C GLU A 80 -5.27 -7.18 -15.91
N ALA A 81 -5.95 -6.20 -15.32
CA ALA A 81 -6.29 -4.95 -16.00
C ALA A 81 -5.04 -4.19 -16.48
N TYR A 82 -3.92 -4.28 -15.74
CA TYR A 82 -2.69 -3.54 -16.05
C TYR A 82 -1.43 -4.41 -16.00
N PRO A 83 -1.24 -5.33 -16.96
CA PRO A 83 -0.18 -6.34 -16.93
C PRO A 83 1.22 -5.76 -16.71
N GLY A 84 2.00 -6.35 -15.80
CA GLY A 84 3.38 -5.99 -15.51
C GLY A 84 3.58 -4.64 -14.83
N GLN A 85 2.51 -3.87 -14.54
CA GLN A 85 2.66 -2.62 -13.79
C GLN A 85 2.98 -2.87 -12.32
N LEU A 86 3.82 -2.00 -11.76
CA LEU A 86 4.17 -1.99 -10.35
C LEU A 86 2.91 -1.84 -9.48
N CYS A 87 2.71 -2.78 -8.56
CA CYS A 87 1.70 -2.70 -7.53
C CYS A 87 2.35 -2.73 -6.14
N LEU A 88 1.56 -2.39 -5.12
CA LEU A 88 1.93 -2.67 -3.74
C LEU A 88 1.16 -3.90 -3.28
N LEU A 89 1.70 -4.65 -2.31
CA LEU A 89 0.99 -5.71 -1.60
C LEU A 89 1.12 -5.44 -0.10
N MET A 90 0.00 -5.27 0.60
CA MET A 90 -0.02 -5.09 2.05
C MET A 90 -0.27 -6.45 2.72
N VAL A 91 0.61 -6.82 3.64
CA VAL A 91 0.55 -8.10 4.35
C VAL A 91 0.56 -7.80 5.85
N LEU A 92 -0.37 -8.40 6.59
CA LEU A 92 -0.43 -8.28 8.04
C LEU A 92 0.77 -8.99 8.67
N THR A 93 1.24 -8.50 9.81
CA THR A 93 2.31 -9.16 10.56
C THR A 93 1.90 -9.48 11.99
N MET A 94 2.59 -10.45 12.58
CA MET A 94 2.51 -10.76 14.01
C MET A 94 3.91 -10.96 14.58
N ALA A 95 4.11 -10.52 15.82
CA ALA A 95 5.35 -10.72 16.56
C ALA A 95 5.61 -12.21 16.73
N ASP A 96 6.81 -12.65 16.37
CA ASP A 96 7.29 -13.98 16.67
C ASP A 96 7.92 -13.98 18.07
N PRO A 97 7.31 -14.67 19.05
CA PRO A 97 7.80 -14.68 20.43
C PRO A 97 9.15 -15.39 20.58
N LEU A 98 9.57 -16.19 19.60
CA LEU A 98 10.81 -16.96 19.64
C LEU A 98 11.98 -16.21 19.02
N THR A 99 11.73 -15.45 17.95
CA THR A 99 12.80 -14.74 17.22
C THR A 99 12.85 -13.25 17.52
N GLY A 100 11.78 -12.67 18.08
CA GLY A 100 11.60 -11.22 18.20
C GLY A 100 11.39 -10.52 16.85
N GLY A 101 11.25 -11.28 15.76
CA GLY A 101 10.93 -10.78 14.43
C GLY A 101 9.42 -10.67 14.20
N HIS A 102 9.04 -10.36 12.96
CA HIS A 102 7.63 -10.26 12.55
C HIS A 102 7.35 -11.22 11.40
N THR A 103 6.43 -12.16 11.61
CA THR A 103 6.00 -13.13 10.58
C THR A 103 4.83 -12.57 9.79
N ASN A 104 4.70 -12.96 8.52
CA ASN A 104 3.53 -12.62 7.72
C ASN A 104 2.35 -13.48 8.19
N ILE A 105 1.17 -12.87 8.32
CA ILE A 105 -0.10 -13.57 8.46
C ILE A 105 -1.03 -13.10 7.34
N THR A 106 -1.92 -13.97 6.90
CA THR A 106 -2.91 -13.63 5.88
C THR A 106 -4.27 -13.39 6.53
N VAL A 107 -5.11 -12.56 5.90
CA VAL A 107 -6.51 -12.41 6.33
C VAL A 107 -7.26 -13.74 6.21
N GLU A 108 -6.79 -14.63 5.34
CA GLU A 108 -7.33 -15.97 5.13
C GLU A 108 -7.10 -16.90 6.33
N ASP A 109 -6.09 -16.63 7.15
CA ASP A 109 -5.82 -17.37 8.38
C ASP A 109 -6.85 -17.06 9.49
N ALA A 110 -7.69 -16.02 9.31
CA ALA A 110 -8.69 -15.64 10.30
C ALA A 110 -9.81 -16.70 10.39
N PRO A 111 -10.25 -17.11 11.61
CA PRO A 111 -11.30 -18.11 11.78
C PRO A 111 -12.64 -17.75 11.11
N ASP A 112 -12.92 -16.45 10.98
CA ASP A 112 -14.14 -15.90 10.40
C ASP A 112 -13.99 -15.55 8.91
N PHE A 113 -12.88 -15.94 8.26
CA PHE A 113 -12.60 -15.60 6.87
C PHE A 113 -13.72 -16.08 5.95
N ILE A 114 -14.14 -17.35 6.06
CA ILE A 114 -15.19 -17.95 5.22
C ILE A 114 -16.49 -17.15 5.30
N ASP A 115 -16.88 -16.70 6.49
CA ASP A 115 -18.14 -15.97 6.72
C ASP A 115 -18.10 -14.54 6.16
N ARG A 116 -16.91 -14.02 5.84
CA ARG A 116 -16.66 -12.67 5.31
C ARG A 116 -16.13 -12.67 3.87
N GLN A 117 -16.05 -13.85 3.25
CA GLN A 117 -15.78 -13.92 1.83
C GLN A 117 -16.93 -13.26 1.09
N LEU A 118 -16.56 -12.39 0.15
CA LEU A 118 -17.52 -11.87 -0.81
C LEU A 118 -18.06 -13.03 -1.64
N THR A 119 -19.33 -12.94 -2.05
CA THR A 119 -19.86 -13.86 -3.04
C THR A 119 -19.08 -13.71 -4.36
N PRO A 120 -19.10 -14.72 -5.25
CA PRO A 120 -18.45 -14.60 -6.56
C PRO A 120 -18.87 -13.34 -7.34
N GLU A 121 -20.13 -12.92 -7.22
CA GLU A 121 -20.66 -11.71 -7.86
C GLU A 121 -20.04 -10.44 -7.26
N GLU A 122 -19.85 -10.42 -5.94
CA GLU A 122 -19.19 -9.31 -5.24
C GLU A 122 -17.67 -9.27 -5.52
N VAL A 123 -17.03 -10.42 -5.71
CA VAL A 123 -15.61 -10.52 -6.12
C VAL A 123 -15.42 -9.95 -7.52
N GLU A 124 -16.29 -10.30 -8.47
CA GLU A 124 -16.27 -9.78 -9.84
C GLU A 124 -16.50 -8.26 -9.86
N ALA A 125 -17.35 -7.75 -8.97
CA ALA A 125 -17.61 -6.31 -8.84
C ALA A 125 -16.47 -5.51 -8.18
N ILE A 126 -15.69 -6.13 -7.28
CA ILE A 126 -14.70 -5.44 -6.42
C ILE A 126 -13.24 -5.69 -6.87
N HIS A 127 -12.98 -6.63 -7.78
CA HIS A 127 -11.64 -6.99 -8.28
C HIS A 127 -10.62 -7.18 -7.13
N ARG A 128 -10.92 -8.16 -6.26
CA ARG A 128 -10.33 -8.35 -4.91
C ARG A 128 -8.82 -8.65 -4.84
N ASP A 129 -8.18 -9.06 -5.92
CA ASP A 129 -6.80 -9.57 -5.84
C ASP A 129 -5.73 -8.48 -5.70
N PHE A 130 -6.13 -7.21 -5.63
CA PHE A 130 -5.17 -6.10 -5.56
C PHE A 130 -5.53 -5.06 -4.53
N ASN A 131 -4.47 -4.43 -4.02
CA ASN A 131 -4.52 -3.18 -3.32
C ASN A 131 -5.41 -2.18 -4.09
N THR A 132 -6.67 -2.05 -3.68
CA THR A 132 -7.76 -1.26 -4.30
C THR A 132 -7.54 0.26 -4.24
N GLY A 133 -6.29 0.68 -4.02
CA GLY A 133 -5.90 2.05 -4.21
C GLY A 133 -5.94 2.42 -5.69
N SER A 134 -5.84 3.72 -5.98
CA SER A 134 -5.80 4.22 -7.35
C SER A 134 -4.35 4.35 -7.80
N PRO A 135 -3.80 3.42 -8.60
CA PRO A 135 -2.47 3.55 -9.18
C PRO A 135 -2.45 4.66 -10.23
N CYS A 136 -1.43 5.51 -10.20
CA CYS A 136 -1.21 6.51 -11.24
C CYS A 136 0.23 6.46 -11.74
N PRO A 137 0.45 6.29 -13.05
CA PRO A 137 -0.45 5.70 -14.06
C PRO A 137 -1.01 4.32 -13.66
N PRO A 138 -2.18 3.91 -14.21
CA PRO A 138 -2.94 4.52 -15.30
C PRO A 138 -4.13 5.39 -14.87
N LEU A 139 -4.57 5.32 -13.61
CA LEU A 139 -5.73 6.05 -13.07
C LEU A 139 -5.28 7.36 -12.40
N CYS A 140 -4.73 8.26 -13.21
CA CYS A 140 -4.34 9.59 -12.75
C CYS A 140 -5.56 10.53 -12.74
N ASP A 141 -5.84 11.16 -11.61
CA ASP A 141 -6.97 12.08 -11.41
C ASP A 141 -6.70 13.52 -11.91
N GLY A 142 -5.63 13.70 -12.71
CA GLY A 142 -5.21 14.99 -13.24
C GLY A 142 -4.63 15.95 -12.20
N LYS A 143 -4.49 15.52 -10.94
CA LYS A 143 -3.85 16.28 -9.85
C LYS A 143 -2.65 15.52 -9.33
N GLU A 144 -1.66 15.28 -10.21
CA GLU A 144 -0.36 14.83 -9.72
C GLU A 144 0.10 15.80 -8.63
N PRO A 145 0.50 15.32 -7.44
CA PRO A 145 0.89 16.20 -6.36
C PRO A 145 2.12 16.99 -6.79
N ILE A 146 1.92 18.27 -7.11
CA ILE A 146 3.00 19.23 -7.32
C ILE A 146 3.56 19.53 -5.94
N PHE A 147 4.65 18.85 -5.58
CA PHE A 147 5.46 19.25 -4.44
C PHE A 147 6.32 20.43 -4.91
N PRO A 148 6.11 21.66 -4.40
CA PRO A 148 6.98 22.78 -4.71
C PRO A 148 8.32 22.66 -3.99
#